data_AF-A0A8H4RPY0-F1
#
_entry.id   AF-A0A8H4RPY0-F1
#
_cell.length_a   1.000
_cell.length_b   1.000
_cell.length_c   1.000
_cell.angle_alpha   90.00
_cell.angle_beta   90.00
_cell.angle_gamma   90.00
#
_symmetry.space_group_name_H-M   'P 1'
#
loop_
_entity.id
_entity.type
_entity.pdbx_description
1 polymer ?
#
loop_
_entity_poly.entity_id
_entity_poly.type
_entity_poly.pdbx_seq_one_letter_code
_entity_poly.pdbx_strand_id
1 'polypeptide(L)'
;MYYTCHSRLSCETGANSAKGEEEIFEHKFRNIFAQLDSFRQAGPGWVAIFRLYSSLVHEYSKRKLSYDTDVINAFSGISAVLGHFLNSSSVSGLIECVLDVCLLWVPGNSNTRCRNLNFPSWSWAGWRGEVFYLCGPPYIYSAENDEYGPSRLLLTSLVDKFETQSMSPLRPILRLLQNQNYSAIASGESEKAAKGIDLLSFEATTADIVQLKISSGGSVVRGDICLALNETHSRSVRIFEIMDANQQTCGYLHSFPETLPPPTRAQNHRELVALSLSEPVSTRNQPRAIWAGRSIESDNYSILFDHRTFKRESWCLLNIMLVEWKGSEAERVTIGQIHIDAWNKLKTQRKRIRLV
;
A
#
# COMPACT_ATOMS: atom_id res chain seq x y z
N MET A 1 -12.76 -20.64 -4.91
CA MET A 1 -11.30 -20.60 -5.19
C MET A 1 -11.08 -20.55 -6.69
N TYR A 2 -10.06 -19.83 -7.20
CA TYR A 2 -9.68 -19.89 -8.62
C TYR A 2 -8.46 -20.79 -8.77
N TYR A 3 -8.49 -21.73 -9.72
CA TYR A 3 -7.36 -22.59 -10.04
C TYR A 3 -7.20 -22.70 -11.56
N THR A 4 -5.97 -22.97 -11.99
CA THR A 4 -5.65 -23.17 -13.40
C THR A 4 -5.19 -24.58 -13.64
N CYS A 5 -5.78 -25.23 -14.65
CA CYS A 5 -5.33 -26.51 -15.17
C CYS A 5 -5.23 -26.38 -16.70
N HIS A 6 -4.07 -26.71 -17.27
CA HIS A 6 -3.79 -26.64 -18.72
C HIS A 6 -4.33 -25.38 -19.40
N SER A 7 -3.93 -24.19 -18.90
CA SER A 7 -4.29 -22.88 -19.47
C SER A 7 -5.78 -22.52 -19.45
N ARG A 8 -6.62 -23.25 -18.69
CA ARG A 8 -7.99 -22.85 -18.37
C ARG A 8 -8.08 -22.39 -16.93
N LEU A 9 -8.64 -21.19 -16.73
CA LEU A 9 -9.01 -20.64 -15.43
C LEU A 9 -10.38 -21.20 -15.05
N SER A 10 -10.51 -21.67 -13.81
CA SER A 10 -11.80 -22.15 -13.28
C SER A 10 -11.99 -21.61 -11.87
N CYS A 11 -13.25 -21.32 -11.53
CA CYS A 11 -13.66 -20.83 -10.22
C CYS A 11 -14.63 -21.81 -9.57
N GLU A 12 -14.45 -22.11 -8.29
CA GLU A 12 -15.37 -22.97 -7.53
C GLU A 12 -16.69 -22.29 -7.14
N THR A 13 -16.80 -20.96 -7.24
CA THR A 13 -18.06 -20.28 -6.91
C THR A 13 -18.88 -20.03 -8.16
N GLY A 14 -19.87 -20.89 -8.38
CA GLY A 14 -20.87 -20.71 -9.43
C GLY A 14 -21.82 -19.54 -9.15
N ALA A 15 -22.05 -18.76 -10.20
CA ALA A 15 -23.35 -18.20 -10.61
C ALA A 15 -23.92 -16.93 -9.94
N ASN A 16 -23.17 -16.12 -9.18
CA ASN A 16 -23.72 -14.85 -8.64
C ASN A 16 -22.83 -13.59 -8.79
N SER A 17 -21.72 -13.63 -9.53
CA SER A 17 -21.07 -12.40 -10.01
C SER A 17 -21.89 -11.79 -11.15
N ALA A 18 -22.05 -10.46 -11.16
CA ALA A 18 -22.56 -9.77 -12.34
C ALA A 18 -21.66 -10.16 -13.53
N LYS A 19 -22.21 -10.80 -14.57
CA LYS A 19 -21.44 -11.42 -15.67
C LYS A 19 -20.29 -10.56 -16.23
N GLY A 20 -20.45 -9.23 -16.23
CA GLY A 20 -19.41 -8.29 -16.66
C GLY A 20 -18.18 -8.16 -15.73
N GLU A 21 -18.33 -8.32 -14.42
CA GLU A 21 -17.18 -8.27 -13.48
C GLU A 21 -16.31 -9.52 -13.61
N GLU A 22 -16.93 -10.66 -13.91
CA GLU A 22 -16.25 -11.94 -14.10
C GLU A 22 -15.45 -11.96 -15.41
N GLU A 23 -16.02 -11.46 -16.51
CA GLU A 23 -15.33 -11.32 -17.80
C GLU A 23 -14.14 -10.35 -17.75
N ILE A 24 -14.29 -9.19 -17.10
CA ILE A 24 -13.19 -8.23 -16.89
C ILE A 24 -12.07 -8.88 -16.07
N PHE A 25 -12.44 -9.60 -15.00
CA PHE A 25 -11.47 -10.27 -14.16
C PHE A 25 -10.74 -11.39 -14.90
N GLU A 26 -11.45 -12.23 -15.66
CA GLU A 26 -10.82 -13.25 -16.50
C GLU A 26 -9.87 -12.65 -17.53
N HIS A 27 -10.27 -11.56 -18.20
CA HIS A 27 -9.42 -10.89 -19.18
C HIS A 27 -8.14 -10.36 -18.53
N LYS A 28 -8.25 -9.71 -17.37
CA LYS A 28 -7.09 -9.27 -16.60
C LYS A 28 -6.20 -10.45 -16.21
N PHE A 29 -6.75 -11.56 -15.74
CA PHE A 29 -5.97 -12.75 -15.36
C PHE A 29 -5.28 -13.43 -16.55
N ARG A 30 -5.92 -13.47 -17.73
CA ARG A 30 -5.23 -13.91 -18.96
C ARG A 30 -4.05 -13.00 -19.30
N ASN A 31 -4.22 -11.69 -19.19
CA ASN A 31 -3.12 -10.73 -19.37
C ASN A 31 -2.02 -10.93 -18.31
N ILE A 32 -2.37 -11.26 -17.07
CA ILE A 32 -1.41 -11.58 -16.01
C ILE A 32 -0.57 -12.81 -16.41
N PHE A 33 -1.18 -13.91 -16.87
CA PHE A 33 -0.40 -15.08 -17.31
C PHE A 33 0.49 -14.78 -18.51
N ALA A 34 0.00 -14.01 -19.48
CA ALA A 34 0.83 -13.56 -20.60
C ALA A 34 2.03 -12.71 -20.14
N GLN A 35 1.82 -11.83 -19.14
CA GLN A 35 2.90 -11.06 -18.53
C GLN A 35 3.87 -11.95 -17.75
N LEU A 36 3.39 -12.94 -17.00
CA LEU A 36 4.23 -13.90 -16.28
C LEU A 36 5.10 -14.74 -17.24
N ASP A 37 4.55 -15.15 -18.39
CA ASP A 37 5.31 -15.88 -19.41
C ASP A 37 6.35 -14.97 -20.08
N SER A 38 6.00 -13.71 -20.36
CA SER A 38 6.95 -12.70 -20.81
C SER A 38 8.07 -12.49 -19.78
N PHE A 39 7.73 -12.47 -18.49
CA PHE A 39 8.70 -12.29 -17.41
C PHE A 39 9.70 -13.44 -17.32
N ARG A 40 9.26 -14.68 -17.53
CA ARG A 40 10.16 -15.86 -17.59
C ARG A 40 11.17 -15.76 -18.72
N GLN A 41 10.80 -15.14 -19.83
CA GLN A 41 11.66 -15.01 -21.00
C GLN A 41 12.60 -13.79 -20.91
N ALA A 42 12.11 -12.67 -20.40
CA ALA A 42 12.81 -11.38 -20.45
C ALA A 42 13.60 -11.04 -19.17
N GLY A 43 13.32 -11.67 -18.02
CA GLY A 43 13.96 -11.32 -16.74
C GLY A 43 13.64 -9.87 -16.33
N PRO A 44 12.38 -9.55 -16.01
CA PRO A 44 11.95 -8.18 -15.77
C PRO A 44 12.60 -7.60 -14.51
N GLY A 45 12.82 -6.28 -14.51
CA GLY A 45 13.19 -5.57 -13.29
C GLY A 45 12.07 -5.58 -12.26
N TRP A 46 12.42 -5.41 -10.98
CA TRP A 46 11.49 -5.47 -9.85
C TRP A 46 10.28 -4.54 -9.99
N VAL A 47 10.44 -3.38 -10.64
CA VAL A 47 9.37 -2.39 -10.89
C VAL A 47 8.22 -2.99 -11.69
N ALA A 48 8.51 -3.78 -12.73
CA ALA A 48 7.48 -4.41 -13.55
C ALA A 48 6.72 -5.49 -12.76
N ILE A 49 7.44 -6.25 -11.93
CA ILE A 49 6.83 -7.26 -11.05
C ILE A 49 5.95 -6.58 -9.99
N PHE A 50 6.42 -5.49 -9.38
CA PHE A 50 5.65 -4.74 -8.40
C PHE A 50 4.38 -4.12 -9.00
N ARG A 51 4.45 -3.58 -10.23
CA ARG A 51 3.28 -3.08 -10.96
C ARG A 51 2.21 -4.15 -11.18
N LEU A 52 2.63 -5.36 -11.54
CA LEU A 52 1.75 -6.51 -11.68
C LEU A 52 1.13 -6.89 -10.33
N TYR A 53 1.95 -7.00 -9.28
CA TYR A 53 1.50 -7.24 -7.92
C TYR A 53 0.47 -6.19 -7.46
N SER A 54 0.71 -4.91 -7.74
CA SER A 54 -0.19 -3.81 -7.38
C SER A 54 -1.52 -3.85 -8.14
N SER A 55 -1.52 -4.16 -9.44
CA SER A 55 -2.76 -4.37 -10.19
C SER A 55 -3.56 -5.55 -9.60
N LEU A 56 -2.88 -6.64 -9.23
CA LEU A 56 -3.50 -7.80 -8.63
C LEU A 56 -4.09 -7.52 -7.25
N VAL A 57 -3.36 -6.86 -6.35
CA VAL A 57 -3.86 -6.43 -5.03
C VAL A 57 -5.05 -5.49 -5.19
N HIS A 58 -4.96 -4.55 -6.13
CA HIS A 58 -6.04 -3.62 -6.43
C HIS A 58 -7.33 -4.33 -6.84
N GLU A 59 -7.24 -5.27 -7.79
CA GLU A 59 -8.41 -6.05 -8.22
C GLU A 59 -8.93 -6.99 -7.14
N TYR A 60 -8.04 -7.64 -6.41
CA TYR A 60 -8.42 -8.64 -5.41
C TYR A 60 -9.06 -8.02 -4.17
N SER A 61 -8.57 -6.86 -3.72
CA SER A 61 -9.10 -6.14 -2.55
C SER A 61 -10.57 -5.71 -2.70
N LYS A 62 -11.05 -5.53 -3.93
CA LYS A 62 -12.46 -5.21 -4.22
C LYS A 62 -13.41 -6.40 -4.04
N ARG A 63 -12.89 -7.62 -3.94
CA ARG A 63 -13.70 -8.84 -3.92
C ARG A 63 -14.42 -9.01 -2.58
N LYS A 64 -15.64 -9.53 -2.65
CA LYS A 64 -16.41 -9.97 -1.49
C LYS A 64 -16.18 -11.46 -1.28
N LEU A 65 -15.36 -11.81 -0.29
CA LEU A 65 -15.15 -13.18 0.12
C LEU A 65 -16.24 -13.63 1.09
N SER A 66 -16.54 -14.93 1.11
CA SER A 66 -17.42 -15.52 2.12
C SER A 66 -16.88 -15.34 3.54
N TYR A 67 -15.54 -15.40 3.68
CA TYR A 67 -14.82 -15.13 4.93
C TYR A 67 -13.71 -14.11 4.64
N ASP A 68 -13.83 -12.91 5.23
CA ASP A 68 -12.84 -11.84 5.05
C ASP A 68 -11.46 -12.21 5.59
N THR A 69 -11.40 -13.17 6.53
CA THR A 69 -10.18 -13.76 7.11
C THR A 69 -9.33 -14.54 6.12
N ASP A 70 -9.88 -14.93 4.98
CA ASP A 70 -9.18 -15.77 4.02
C ASP A 70 -8.48 -14.95 2.93
N VAL A 71 -8.60 -13.61 2.94
CA VAL A 71 -8.13 -12.77 1.82
C VAL A 71 -6.63 -12.93 1.53
N ILE A 72 -5.78 -12.98 2.57
CA ILE A 72 -4.34 -13.21 2.39
C ILE A 72 -4.05 -14.64 1.93
N ASN A 73 -4.71 -15.63 2.54
CA ASN A 73 -4.52 -17.04 2.16
C ASN A 73 -4.95 -17.28 0.71
N ALA A 74 -6.08 -16.71 0.30
CA ALA A 74 -6.62 -16.85 -1.04
C ALA A 74 -5.83 -16.03 -2.09
N PHE A 75 -5.02 -15.06 -1.66
CA PHE A 75 -4.06 -14.34 -2.50
C PHE A 75 -2.64 -14.97 -2.49
N SER A 76 -2.33 -15.84 -1.52
CA SER A 76 -0.97 -16.35 -1.28
C SER A 76 -0.32 -17.04 -2.48
N GLY A 77 -1.10 -17.76 -3.30
CA GLY A 77 -0.59 -18.39 -4.52
C GLY A 77 -0.04 -17.37 -5.52
N ILE A 78 -0.69 -16.21 -5.64
CA ILE A 78 -0.23 -15.10 -6.49
C ILE A 78 1.06 -14.50 -5.90
N SER A 79 1.07 -14.22 -4.60
CA SER A 79 2.27 -13.69 -3.92
C SER A 79 3.47 -14.63 -4.03
N ALA A 80 3.27 -15.95 -3.95
CA ALA A 80 4.34 -16.93 -4.07
C ALA A 80 4.99 -16.92 -5.46
N VAL A 81 4.18 -16.82 -6.52
CA VAL A 81 4.69 -16.74 -7.90
C VAL A 81 5.47 -15.46 -8.13
N LEU A 82 4.93 -14.31 -7.71
CA LEU A 82 5.60 -13.01 -7.89
C LEU A 82 6.86 -12.89 -7.01
N GLY A 83 6.79 -13.40 -5.78
CA GLY A 83 7.93 -13.50 -4.86
C GLY A 83 9.06 -14.34 -5.44
N HIS A 84 8.76 -15.42 -6.16
CA HIS A 84 9.78 -16.24 -6.83
C HIS A 84 10.60 -15.43 -7.86
N PHE A 85 9.96 -14.57 -8.67
CA PHE A 85 10.70 -13.70 -9.60
C PHE A 85 11.59 -12.67 -8.89
N LEU A 86 11.23 -12.28 -7.67
CA LEU A 86 12.00 -11.34 -6.84
C LEU A 86 12.95 -12.04 -5.87
N ASN A 87 13.03 -13.37 -5.90
CA ASN A 87 13.72 -14.19 -4.93
C ASN A 87 13.38 -13.80 -3.47
N SER A 88 12.10 -13.57 -3.20
CA SER A 88 11.58 -13.06 -1.93
C SER A 88 10.35 -13.82 -1.49
N SER A 89 10.14 -13.89 -0.17
CA SER A 89 8.90 -14.41 0.40
C SER A 89 7.87 -13.27 0.60
N SER A 90 6.69 -13.62 1.12
CA SER A 90 5.65 -12.66 1.45
C SER A 90 5.17 -12.82 2.89
N VAL A 91 4.89 -11.70 3.55
CA VAL A 91 4.45 -11.64 4.95
C VAL A 91 3.21 -10.76 5.05
N SER A 92 2.15 -11.27 5.69
CA SER A 92 0.85 -10.57 5.81
C SER A 92 0.36 -9.95 4.49
N GLY A 93 0.60 -10.64 3.37
CA GLY A 93 0.22 -10.21 2.03
C GLY A 93 1.22 -9.31 1.30
N LEU A 94 2.29 -8.82 1.94
CA LEU A 94 3.30 -7.94 1.35
C LEU A 94 4.55 -8.72 0.90
N ILE A 95 5.23 -8.30 -0.16
CA ILE A 95 6.49 -8.90 -0.61
C ILE A 95 7.66 -8.30 0.18
N GLU A 96 8.49 -9.15 0.81
CA GLU A 96 9.50 -8.72 1.78
C GLU A 96 10.64 -7.87 1.20
N CYS A 97 11.16 -8.20 0.01
CA CYS A 97 12.29 -7.49 -0.58
C CYS A 97 11.97 -6.05 -1.04
N VAL A 98 10.69 -5.69 -1.10
CA VAL A 98 10.17 -4.37 -1.47
C VAL A 98 9.19 -3.87 -0.40
N LEU A 99 9.44 -4.22 0.86
CA LEU A 99 8.53 -3.93 1.97
C LEU A 99 8.38 -2.42 2.20
N ASP A 100 9.47 -1.66 2.04
CA ASP A 100 9.50 -0.20 2.09
C ASP A 100 8.51 0.45 1.12
N VAL A 101 8.41 -0.09 -0.10
CA VAL A 101 7.39 0.28 -1.08
C VAL A 101 6.03 -0.23 -0.62
N CYS A 102 5.92 -1.50 -0.23
CA CYS A 102 4.67 -2.11 0.18
C CYS A 102 4.02 -1.47 1.43
N LEU A 103 4.70 -0.61 2.20
CA LEU A 103 4.08 0.11 3.31
C LEU A 103 3.24 1.31 2.86
N LEU A 104 3.23 1.66 1.57
CA LEU A 104 2.59 2.86 1.04
C LEU A 104 1.23 2.63 0.33
N TRP A 105 0.52 1.53 0.61
CA TRP A 105 -0.85 1.32 0.09
C TRP A 105 -1.85 2.35 0.63
N VAL A 106 -2.74 2.87 -0.20
CA VAL A 106 -3.81 3.78 0.20
C VAL A 106 -5.17 3.07 0.13
N PRO A 107 -5.98 3.10 1.20
CA PRO A 107 -7.36 2.62 1.13
C PRO A 107 -8.22 3.58 0.29
N GLY A 108 -9.01 3.02 -0.63
CA GLY A 108 -9.87 3.77 -1.53
C GLY A 108 -10.95 4.59 -0.82
N ASN A 109 -11.57 5.52 -1.55
CA ASN A 109 -12.54 6.50 -1.05
C ASN A 109 -13.93 5.93 -0.70
N SER A 110 -14.08 4.61 -0.52
CA SER A 110 -15.37 4.03 -0.15
C SER A 110 -15.81 4.54 1.23
N ASN A 111 -17.11 4.82 1.38
CA ASN A 111 -17.69 5.28 2.66
C ASN A 111 -17.55 4.26 3.81
N THR A 112 -17.00 3.07 3.51
CA THR A 112 -16.76 1.95 4.43
C THR A 112 -15.28 1.70 4.65
N ARG A 113 -14.46 2.76 4.85
CA ARG A 113 -13.06 2.65 5.29
C ARG A 113 -12.97 2.06 6.69
N CYS A 114 -13.18 0.76 6.78
CA CYS A 114 -13.19 0.03 8.03
C CYS A 114 -11.88 -0.74 8.14
N ARG A 115 -11.16 -0.48 9.22
CA ARG A 115 -10.03 -1.30 9.66
C ARG A 115 -10.49 -2.76 9.77
N ASN A 116 -9.78 -3.66 9.09
CA ASN A 116 -9.99 -5.10 9.18
C ASN A 116 -9.10 -5.70 10.27
N LEU A 117 -9.61 -5.77 11.49
CA LEU A 117 -8.88 -6.23 12.68
C LEU A 117 -8.36 -7.68 12.60
N ASN A 118 -8.70 -8.42 11.54
CA ASN A 118 -8.18 -9.76 11.27
C ASN A 118 -6.75 -9.79 10.76
N PHE A 119 -6.25 -8.66 10.24
CA PHE A 119 -4.91 -8.52 9.65
C PHE A 119 -4.21 -7.31 10.23
N PRO A 120 -2.87 -7.23 10.18
CA PRO A 120 -2.18 -6.09 10.73
C PRO A 120 -2.46 -4.78 9.97
N SER A 121 -2.34 -3.65 10.65
CA SER A 121 -2.65 -2.31 10.07
C SER A 121 -1.69 -1.92 8.95
N TRP A 122 -0.49 -2.52 8.95
CA TRP A 122 0.52 -2.32 7.92
C TRP A 122 0.31 -3.20 6.67
N SER A 123 -0.58 -4.18 6.72
CA SER A 123 -0.99 -4.97 5.55
C SER A 123 -2.03 -4.23 4.69
N TRP A 124 -2.03 -4.45 3.37
CA TRP A 124 -3.14 -4.01 2.52
C TRP A 124 -4.47 -4.65 2.93
N ALA A 125 -4.45 -5.89 3.44
CA ALA A 125 -5.65 -6.57 3.93
C ALA A 125 -6.13 -6.04 5.29
N GLY A 126 -5.34 -5.15 5.92
CA GLY A 126 -5.72 -4.40 7.11
C GLY A 126 -6.87 -3.42 6.87
N TRP A 127 -7.28 -3.21 5.61
CA TRP A 127 -8.35 -2.31 5.21
C TRP A 127 -9.40 -3.08 4.40
N ARG A 128 -10.69 -2.86 4.68
CA ARG A 128 -11.77 -3.45 3.88
C ARG A 128 -12.03 -2.62 2.62
N GLY A 129 -12.27 -3.31 1.51
CA GLY A 129 -12.61 -2.72 0.23
C GLY A 129 -11.39 -2.43 -0.64
N GLU A 130 -11.57 -1.56 -1.63
CA GLU A 130 -10.53 -1.21 -2.61
C GLU A 130 -9.29 -0.63 -1.91
N VAL A 131 -8.13 -1.17 -2.27
CA VAL A 131 -6.81 -0.65 -1.89
C VAL A 131 -5.99 -0.44 -3.17
N PHE A 132 -5.15 0.59 -3.20
CA PHE A 132 -4.27 0.85 -4.34
C PHE A 132 -2.96 1.50 -3.90
N TYR A 133 -1.95 1.40 -4.75
CA TYR A 133 -0.69 2.12 -4.59
C TYR A 133 -0.69 3.34 -5.52
N LEU A 134 -0.24 4.50 -5.04
CA LEU A 134 -0.11 5.70 -5.89
C LEU A 134 1.26 5.78 -6.52
N CYS A 135 1.32 5.94 -7.83
CA CYS A 135 2.57 6.10 -8.60
C CYS A 135 3.31 7.41 -8.28
N GLY A 136 2.67 8.36 -7.58
CA GLY A 136 3.27 9.64 -7.23
C GLY A 136 2.29 10.51 -6.43
N PRO A 137 2.63 11.79 -6.24
CA PRO A 137 1.76 12.73 -5.54
C PRO A 137 0.42 12.93 -6.27
N PRO A 138 -0.69 13.13 -5.53
CA PRO A 138 -1.98 13.51 -6.10
C PRO A 138 -1.96 14.84 -6.85
N TYR A 139 -2.99 15.08 -7.66
CA TYR A 139 -3.17 16.25 -8.52
C TYR A 139 -4.63 16.66 -8.68
N ILE A 140 -4.89 17.91 -9.10
CA ILE A 140 -6.25 18.40 -9.40
C ILE A 140 -6.51 18.49 -10.91
N TYR A 141 -5.48 18.81 -11.69
CA TYR A 141 -5.58 18.90 -13.15
C TYR A 141 -4.98 17.66 -13.79
N SER A 142 -5.79 16.88 -14.52
CA SER A 142 -5.26 15.89 -15.44
C SER A 142 -4.58 16.64 -16.57
N ALA A 143 -3.29 16.45 -16.76
CA ALA A 143 -2.67 16.88 -18.00
C ALA A 143 -3.22 15.95 -19.10
N GLU A 144 -4.22 16.42 -19.84
CA GLU A 144 -4.91 15.63 -20.86
C GLU A 144 -4.00 15.22 -22.04
N ASN A 145 -2.73 15.63 -22.04
CA ASN A 145 -1.74 15.28 -23.07
C ASN A 145 -0.33 15.03 -22.54
N ASP A 146 -0.09 15.02 -21.22
CA ASP A 146 1.25 14.69 -20.74
C ASP A 146 1.34 13.18 -20.66
N GLU A 147 2.16 12.63 -21.54
CA GLU A 147 2.68 11.27 -21.47
C GLU A 147 3.52 11.16 -20.19
N TYR A 148 2.86 11.11 -19.03
CA TYR A 148 3.48 10.77 -17.76
C TYR A 148 4.03 9.37 -17.92
N GLY A 149 5.29 9.28 -18.39
CA GLY A 149 6.06 8.07 -18.41
C GLY A 149 5.91 7.44 -17.02
N PRO A 150 5.61 6.13 -16.96
CA PRO A 150 4.97 5.55 -15.81
C PRO A 150 5.87 5.81 -14.62
N SER A 151 5.36 6.56 -13.63
CA SER A 151 6.16 7.14 -12.56
C SER A 151 7.18 6.12 -12.10
N ARG A 152 8.46 6.49 -12.23
CA ARG A 152 9.52 5.64 -11.72
C ARG A 152 9.25 5.57 -10.23
N LEU A 153 9.07 4.36 -9.68
CA LEU A 153 8.97 4.09 -8.25
C LEU A 153 10.33 4.41 -7.62
N LEU A 154 10.74 5.68 -7.67
CA LEU A 154 11.99 6.20 -7.17
C LEU A 154 11.75 6.54 -5.71
N LEU A 155 12.14 5.59 -4.89
CA LEU A 155 12.03 5.65 -3.45
C LEU A 155 13.36 5.18 -2.88
N THR A 156 13.83 5.90 -1.87
CA THR A 156 15.01 5.51 -1.09
C THR A 156 14.55 5.32 0.34
N SER A 157 14.61 4.08 0.83
CA SER A 157 14.25 3.75 2.21
C SER A 157 15.13 4.54 3.20
N LEU A 158 14.51 5.09 4.23
CA LEU A 158 15.18 5.62 5.43
C LEU A 158 15.20 4.60 6.56
N VAL A 159 14.55 3.44 6.36
CA VAL A 159 14.55 2.32 7.30
C VAL A 159 15.64 1.34 6.88
N ASP A 160 16.63 1.15 7.76
CA ASP A 160 17.80 0.29 7.51
C ASP A 160 17.43 -1.19 7.49
N LYS A 161 16.48 -1.61 8.33
CA LYS A 161 16.12 -3.01 8.53
C LYS A 161 14.69 -3.15 9.05
N PHE A 162 13.99 -4.16 8.53
CA PHE A 162 12.71 -4.64 9.04
C PHE A 162 12.87 -6.01 9.71
N GLU A 163 12.11 -6.24 10.77
CA GLU A 163 12.02 -7.51 11.49
C GLU A 163 10.56 -7.91 11.61
N THR A 164 10.23 -9.12 11.20
CA THR A 164 8.87 -9.66 11.31
C THR A 164 8.85 -10.76 12.36
N GLN A 165 7.79 -10.78 13.16
CA GLN A 165 7.52 -11.86 14.10
C GLN A 165 6.08 -12.33 13.89
N SER A 166 5.91 -13.57 13.46
CA SER A 166 4.58 -14.18 13.46
C SER A 166 4.19 -14.51 14.89
N MET A 167 3.05 -14.00 15.34
CA MET A 167 2.53 -14.25 16.68
C MET A 167 1.80 -15.61 16.78
N SER A 168 1.96 -16.48 15.78
CA SER A 168 1.42 -17.85 15.81
C SER A 168 2.25 -18.72 16.77
N PRO A 169 1.64 -19.56 17.63
CA PRO A 169 2.41 -20.49 18.47
C PRO A 169 3.17 -21.50 17.60
N LEU A 170 4.41 -21.82 18.01
CA LEU A 170 5.17 -22.94 17.44
C LEU A 170 4.36 -24.23 17.59
N ARG A 171 4.00 -24.88 16.46
CA ARG A 171 3.42 -26.23 16.51
C ARG A 171 4.55 -27.28 16.61
N PRO A 172 4.37 -28.37 17.36
CA PRO A 172 5.19 -29.57 17.18
C PRO A 172 4.98 -30.16 15.78
N ILE A 173 6.06 -30.44 15.05
CA ILE A 173 6.00 -31.25 13.83
C ILE A 173 5.87 -32.71 14.28
N LEU A 174 4.68 -33.29 14.21
CA LEU A 174 4.54 -34.75 14.24
C LEU A 174 5.11 -35.30 12.93
N ARG A 175 6.21 -36.05 13.04
CA ARG A 175 6.75 -36.84 11.94
C ARG A 175 6.09 -38.21 11.97
N LEU A 176 5.70 -38.69 10.79
CA LEU A 176 5.37 -40.09 10.57
C LEU A 176 6.59 -40.94 10.96
N LEU A 177 6.49 -41.66 12.07
CA LEU A 177 7.34 -42.82 12.29
C LEU A 177 6.79 -43.92 11.38
N GLN A 178 7.47 -44.15 10.26
CA GLN A 178 7.24 -45.33 9.44
C GLN A 178 7.53 -46.56 10.29
N ASN A 179 6.49 -47.25 10.73
CA ASN A 179 6.57 -48.65 11.13
C ASN A 179 5.25 -49.35 10.83
N GLN A 180 5.40 -50.63 10.54
CA GLN A 180 4.63 -51.40 9.57
C GLN A 180 3.18 -51.70 9.97
N ASN A 181 2.33 -51.72 8.95
CA ASN A 181 1.00 -52.31 8.88
C ASN A 181 -0.10 -51.65 9.73
N TYR A 182 -1.15 -51.18 9.02
CA TYR A 182 -2.35 -50.48 9.49
C TYR A 182 -2.22 -48.95 9.61
N SER A 183 -2.36 -48.27 8.47
CA SER A 183 -2.71 -46.84 8.41
C SER A 183 -4.22 -46.66 8.61
N ALA A 184 -4.65 -46.52 9.86
CA ALA A 184 -5.95 -45.90 10.14
C ALA A 184 -5.81 -44.39 9.89
N ILE A 185 -6.62 -43.85 8.99
CA ILE A 185 -6.76 -42.41 8.81
C ILE A 185 -7.49 -41.91 10.06
N ALA A 186 -6.73 -41.43 11.06
CA ALA A 186 -7.31 -40.54 12.04
C ALA A 186 -7.61 -39.23 11.30
N SER A 187 -8.87 -39.04 10.93
CA SER A 187 -9.43 -37.78 10.46
C SER A 187 -9.33 -36.77 11.61
N GLY A 188 -8.14 -36.17 11.76
CA GLY A 188 -7.98 -34.93 12.49
C GLY A 188 -8.47 -33.81 11.58
N GLU A 189 -9.57 -33.19 11.97
CA GLU A 189 -10.13 -32.03 11.29
C GLU A 189 -9.04 -31.00 10.99
N SER A 190 -9.05 -30.49 9.76
CA SER A 190 -8.26 -29.32 9.35
C SER A 190 -8.85 -28.09 10.05
N GLU A 191 -8.52 -27.91 11.33
CA GLU A 191 -8.93 -26.72 12.05
C GLU A 191 -8.09 -25.52 11.61
N LYS A 192 -8.82 -24.52 11.14
CA LYS A 192 -8.39 -23.23 10.59
C LYS A 192 -7.22 -22.63 11.37
N ALA A 193 -6.20 -22.16 10.64
CA ALA A 193 -5.11 -21.36 11.19
C ALA A 193 -5.67 -20.11 11.92
N ALA A 194 -5.78 -20.19 13.24
CA ALA A 194 -6.18 -19.07 14.07
C ALA A 194 -4.97 -18.16 14.35
N LYS A 195 -4.87 -17.10 13.52
CA LYS A 195 -4.42 -15.73 13.79
C LYS A 195 -3.51 -15.49 15.01
N GLY A 196 -2.21 -15.39 14.75
CA GLY A 196 -1.41 -14.32 15.36
C GLY A 196 -1.40 -13.12 14.40
N ILE A 197 -1.61 -11.90 14.91
CA ILE A 197 -1.33 -10.69 14.12
C ILE A 197 0.18 -10.63 13.94
N ASP A 198 0.68 -10.58 12.70
CA ASP A 198 2.12 -10.45 12.45
C ASP A 198 2.62 -9.09 12.96
N LEU A 199 3.66 -9.11 13.78
CA LEU A 199 4.32 -7.91 14.30
C LEU A 199 5.43 -7.49 13.34
N LEU A 200 5.39 -6.23 12.88
CA LEU A 200 6.46 -5.63 12.09
C LEU A 200 7.23 -4.63 12.96
N SER A 201 8.54 -4.83 13.09
CA SER A 201 9.43 -3.98 13.88
C SER A 201 10.52 -3.34 13.04
N PHE A 202 10.82 -2.07 13.28
CA PHE A 202 11.93 -1.36 12.63
C PHE A 202 12.31 -0.10 13.42
N GLU A 203 13.53 0.40 13.21
CA GLU A 203 13.97 1.70 13.74
C GLU A 203 13.65 2.81 12.74
N ALA A 204 13.03 3.89 13.20
CA ALA A 204 12.73 5.05 12.35
C ALA A 204 12.78 6.36 13.13
N THR A 205 12.99 7.45 12.39
CA THR A 205 12.85 8.81 12.92
C THR A 205 11.38 9.17 13.01
N THR A 206 10.97 9.73 14.15
CA THR A 206 9.59 10.09 14.44
C THR A 206 9.45 11.55 14.86
N ALA A 207 8.28 12.12 14.62
CA ALA A 207 7.90 13.45 15.11
C ALA A 207 6.49 13.39 15.69
N ASP A 208 6.28 14.07 16.83
CA ASP A 208 4.93 14.22 17.39
C ASP A 208 4.07 15.07 16.45
N ILE A 209 2.88 14.57 16.12
CA ILE A 209 1.94 15.22 15.20
C ILE A 209 1.47 16.59 15.72
N VAL A 210 1.51 16.84 17.03
CA VAL A 210 1.08 18.11 17.64
C VAL A 210 1.95 19.30 17.23
N GLN A 211 3.13 19.06 16.65
CA GLN A 211 4.00 20.10 16.10
C GLN A 211 3.47 20.67 14.77
N LEU A 212 2.46 20.04 14.18
CA LEU A 212 1.88 20.37 12.89
C LEU A 212 0.38 20.61 13.03
N LYS A 213 -0.19 21.38 12.11
CA LYS A 213 -1.65 21.57 12.02
C LYS A 213 -2.19 20.78 10.85
N ILE A 214 -3.26 20.01 11.07
CA ILE A 214 -3.95 19.26 10.02
C ILE A 214 -5.25 19.97 9.67
N SER A 215 -5.58 20.06 8.38
CA SER A 215 -6.86 20.64 7.94
C SER A 215 -8.05 19.87 8.53
N SER A 216 -9.12 20.59 8.89
CA SER A 216 -10.35 19.97 9.42
C SER A 216 -11.23 19.36 8.33
N GLY A 217 -11.10 19.82 7.09
CA GLY A 217 -11.76 19.28 5.91
C GLY A 217 -10.75 18.65 4.96
N GLY A 218 -11.08 17.49 4.41
CA GLY A 218 -10.26 16.82 3.41
C GLY A 218 -10.58 17.31 2.00
N SER A 219 -9.56 17.68 1.24
CA SER A 219 -9.65 18.03 -0.18
C SER A 219 -9.73 16.76 -1.03
N VAL A 220 -10.59 16.74 -2.04
CA VAL A 220 -10.67 15.63 -3.00
C VAL A 220 -9.81 15.96 -4.21
N VAL A 221 -8.82 15.10 -4.45
CA VAL A 221 -7.83 15.20 -5.53
C VAL A 221 -7.87 13.91 -6.37
N ARG A 222 -7.20 13.89 -7.52
CA ARG A 222 -6.94 12.67 -8.30
C ARG A 222 -5.54 12.14 -8.03
N GLY A 223 -5.33 10.85 -8.21
CA GLY A 223 -3.99 10.26 -8.18
C GLY A 223 -3.92 9.07 -9.10
N ASP A 224 -2.80 8.91 -9.80
CA ASP A 224 -2.58 7.78 -10.69
C ASP A 224 -2.17 6.55 -9.88
N ILE A 225 -2.89 5.46 -10.11
CA ILE A 225 -2.64 4.21 -9.40
C ILE A 225 -1.61 3.36 -10.15
N CYS A 226 -0.76 2.68 -9.39
CA CYS A 226 0.26 1.79 -9.92
C CYS A 226 -0.37 0.49 -10.38
N LEU A 227 -0.42 0.30 -11.70
CA LEU A 227 -0.97 -0.87 -12.35
C LEU A 227 0.03 -1.47 -13.33
N ALA A 228 -0.32 -2.63 -13.88
CA ALA A 228 0.44 -3.31 -14.91
C ALA A 228 0.58 -2.44 -16.18
N LEU A 229 1.57 -2.74 -17.02
CA LEU A 229 1.78 -2.01 -18.27
C LEU A 229 0.51 -1.99 -19.12
N ASN A 230 0.20 -0.83 -19.70
CA ASN A 230 -1.02 -0.52 -20.48
C ASN A 230 -2.31 -0.35 -19.66
N GLU A 231 -2.21 -0.35 -18.33
CA GLU A 231 -3.30 0.07 -17.45
C GLU A 231 -2.89 1.38 -16.77
N THR A 232 -3.52 2.50 -17.10
CA THR A 232 -3.41 3.72 -16.30
C THR A 232 -4.81 4.16 -15.91
N HIS A 233 -5.06 4.17 -14.60
CA HIS A 233 -6.30 4.67 -14.04
C HIS A 233 -5.97 5.74 -13.02
N SER A 234 -6.82 6.75 -12.94
CA SER A 234 -6.78 7.75 -11.89
C SER A 234 -7.92 7.49 -10.92
N ARG A 235 -7.64 7.58 -9.62
CA ARG A 235 -8.65 7.49 -8.56
C ARG A 235 -8.82 8.83 -7.89
N SER A 236 -10.05 9.15 -7.52
CA SER A 236 -10.29 10.21 -6.55
C SER A 236 -9.77 9.75 -5.20
N VAL A 237 -8.97 10.59 -4.56
CA VAL A 237 -8.40 10.37 -3.24
C VAL A 237 -8.72 11.59 -2.40
N ARG A 238 -9.17 11.38 -1.16
CA ARG A 238 -9.31 12.47 -0.20
C ARG A 238 -7.98 12.61 0.56
N ILE A 239 -7.49 13.85 0.67
CA ILE A 239 -6.28 14.19 1.43
C ILE A 239 -6.59 15.26 2.47
N PHE A 240 -5.80 15.29 3.54
CA PHE A 240 -5.81 16.35 4.54
C PHE A 240 -4.48 17.08 4.50
N GLU A 241 -4.51 18.40 4.45
CA GLU A 241 -3.31 19.22 4.34
C GLU A 241 -2.58 19.25 5.69
N ILE A 242 -1.26 19.17 5.64
CA ILE A 242 -0.34 19.38 6.75
C ILE A 242 0.21 20.79 6.62
N MET A 243 0.05 21.60 7.66
CA MET A 243 0.58 22.94 7.75
C MET A 243 1.65 23.02 8.84
N ASP A 244 2.69 23.79 8.57
CA ASP A 244 3.71 24.13 9.57
C ASP A 244 3.22 25.21 10.57
N ALA A 245 4.09 25.61 11.49
CA ALA A 245 3.78 26.63 12.49
C ALA A 245 3.42 28.01 11.89
N ASN A 246 3.84 28.29 10.66
CA ASN A 246 3.56 29.54 9.94
C ASN A 246 2.29 29.46 9.09
N GLN A 247 1.48 28.40 9.25
CA GLN A 247 0.30 28.11 8.42
C GLN A 247 0.64 27.85 6.95
N GLN A 248 1.86 27.38 6.66
CA GLN A 248 2.27 27.06 5.29
C GLN A 248 2.03 25.59 5.00
N THR A 249 1.34 25.28 3.90
CA THR A 249 1.08 23.90 3.50
C THR A 249 2.39 23.22 3.13
N CYS A 250 2.76 22.21 3.92
CA CYS A 250 4.06 21.55 3.83
C CYS A 250 3.94 20.05 3.55
N GLY A 251 2.73 19.53 3.40
CA GLY A 251 2.47 18.13 3.11
C GLY A 251 0.99 17.79 3.14
N TYR A 252 0.71 16.50 3.07
CA TYR A 252 -0.64 15.96 3.13
C TYR A 252 -0.66 14.55 3.73
N LEU A 253 -1.78 14.17 4.31
CA LEU A 253 -2.11 12.80 4.71
C LEU A 253 -3.25 12.27 3.84
N HIS A 254 -3.17 11.01 3.42
CA HIS A 254 -4.32 10.35 2.82
C HIS A 254 -5.44 10.18 3.82
N SER A 255 -6.68 10.20 3.34
CA SER A 255 -7.83 10.26 4.22
C SER A 255 -7.91 9.08 5.18
N PHE A 256 -8.13 9.43 6.43
CA PHE A 256 -8.30 8.57 7.59
C PHE A 256 -9.69 8.83 8.21
N PRO A 257 -10.18 7.96 9.11
CA PRO A 257 -11.45 8.19 9.78
C PRO A 257 -11.41 9.50 10.58
N GLU A 258 -12.28 10.47 10.23
CA GLU A 258 -12.40 11.78 10.92
C GLU A 258 -12.73 11.62 12.41
N THR A 259 -13.40 10.52 12.76
CA THR A 259 -13.66 10.08 14.13
C THR A 259 -13.00 8.73 14.36
N LEU A 260 -11.73 8.76 14.77
CA LEU A 260 -11.16 7.60 15.43
C LEU A 260 -11.94 7.41 16.75
N PRO A 261 -12.43 6.19 17.06
CA PRO A 261 -13.19 5.97 18.28
C PRO A 261 -12.41 6.51 19.47
N PRO A 262 -13.09 7.17 20.44
CA PRO A 262 -12.42 7.76 21.58
C PRO A 262 -11.50 6.71 22.21
N PRO A 263 -10.26 7.08 22.54
CA PRO A 263 -9.28 6.12 22.97
C PRO A 263 -9.84 5.37 24.18
N THR A 264 -9.97 4.04 24.05
CA THR A 264 -10.51 3.19 25.13
C THR A 264 -9.61 3.20 26.37
N ARG A 265 -8.40 3.78 26.27
CA ARG A 265 -7.41 3.96 27.34
C ARG A 265 -6.79 5.36 27.25
N ALA A 266 -6.58 6.00 28.40
CA ALA A 266 -6.18 7.41 28.56
C ALA A 266 -4.76 7.81 28.06
N GLN A 267 -4.09 7.02 27.21
CA GLN A 267 -2.68 7.22 26.81
C GLN A 267 -2.40 7.07 25.31
N ASN A 268 -3.43 7.00 24.45
CA ASN A 268 -3.17 6.93 23.01
C ASN A 268 -2.66 8.29 22.51
N HIS A 269 -1.48 8.28 21.89
CA HIS A 269 -0.89 9.45 21.21
C HIS A 269 -0.50 9.06 19.79
N ARG A 270 -0.27 10.07 18.95
CA ARG A 270 0.01 9.88 17.52
C ARG A 270 1.33 10.49 17.14
N GLU A 271 2.08 9.76 16.32
CA GLU A 271 3.36 10.21 15.80
C GLU A 271 3.41 9.99 14.29
N LEU A 272 4.17 10.84 13.62
CA LEU A 272 4.60 10.64 12.25
C LEU A 272 5.89 9.83 12.26
N VAL A 273 5.96 8.83 11.39
CA VAL A 273 7.12 7.97 11.18
C VAL A 273 7.68 8.22 9.79
N ALA A 274 8.95 8.58 9.68
CA ALA A 274 9.65 8.73 8.41
C ALA A 274 9.97 7.35 7.82
N LEU A 275 9.54 7.09 6.57
CA LEU A 275 9.76 5.80 5.90
C LEU A 275 10.80 5.89 4.80
N SER A 276 10.67 6.86 3.90
CA SER A 276 11.48 6.92 2.69
C SER A 276 11.40 8.29 2.02
N LEU A 277 12.39 8.59 1.17
CA LEU A 277 12.38 9.77 0.31
C LEU A 277 11.91 9.42 -1.10
N SER A 278 11.28 10.37 -1.78
CA SER A 278 10.84 10.26 -3.17
C SER A 278 11.18 11.51 -3.97
N GLU A 279 11.34 11.35 -5.28
CA GLU A 279 11.52 12.47 -6.20
C GLU A 279 10.16 13.06 -6.65
N PRO A 280 10.02 14.40 -6.70
CA PRO A 280 8.87 15.02 -7.31
C PRO A 280 8.95 14.92 -8.85
N VAL A 281 8.05 14.16 -9.48
CA VAL A 281 8.02 13.82 -10.94
C VAL A 281 8.17 15.04 -11.87
N SER A 282 9.39 15.35 -12.32
CA SER A 282 9.73 16.58 -13.09
C SER A 282 8.98 16.71 -14.42
N THR A 283 8.31 17.84 -14.63
CA THR A 283 7.69 18.23 -15.92
C THR A 283 8.68 18.88 -16.89
N ARG A 284 9.94 19.14 -16.49
CA ARG A 284 10.88 19.98 -17.26
C ARG A 284 11.27 19.45 -18.65
N ASN A 285 10.98 18.19 -18.97
CA ASN A 285 11.32 17.60 -20.27
C ASN A 285 10.13 17.45 -21.23
N GLN A 286 8.94 18.00 -20.92
CA GLN A 286 7.83 18.02 -21.88
C GLN A 286 7.64 19.43 -22.50
N PRO A 287 7.38 19.51 -23.81
CA PRO A 287 7.22 20.79 -24.50
C PRO A 287 6.03 21.56 -23.90
N ARG A 288 6.23 22.84 -23.62
CA ARG A 288 5.21 23.77 -23.12
C ARG A 288 3.91 23.61 -23.91
N ALA A 289 2.88 23.00 -23.30
CA ALA A 289 1.55 22.99 -23.88
C ALA A 289 0.97 24.42 -23.78
N ILE A 290 1.08 25.19 -24.87
CA ILE A 290 0.49 26.52 -24.98
C ILE A 290 -1.00 26.34 -25.27
N TRP A 291 -1.84 26.32 -24.23
CA TRP A 291 -3.29 26.42 -24.41
C TRP A 291 -3.73 27.89 -24.31
N ALA A 292 -4.29 28.40 -25.41
CA ALA A 292 -5.06 29.65 -25.46
C ALA A 292 -4.37 30.90 -24.84
N GLY A 293 -3.05 31.07 -25.03
CA GLY A 293 -2.35 32.29 -24.64
C GLY A 293 -2.22 32.55 -23.13
N ARG A 294 -2.55 31.57 -22.27
CA ARG A 294 -2.25 31.62 -20.83
C ARG A 294 -1.24 30.54 -20.48
N SER A 295 -0.08 30.95 -20.00
CA SER A 295 0.83 30.06 -19.27
C SER A 295 0.17 29.71 -17.92
N ILE A 296 -0.53 28.59 -17.86
CA ILE A 296 -1.01 28.07 -16.57
C ILE A 296 0.12 27.17 -16.04
N GLU A 297 0.99 27.75 -15.21
CA GLU A 297 1.84 26.97 -14.29
C GLU A 297 0.94 26.37 -13.19
N SER A 298 -0.01 25.49 -13.52
CA SER A 298 -0.68 24.69 -12.50
C SER A 298 0.19 23.46 -12.21
N ASP A 299 1.33 23.68 -11.56
CA ASP A 299 2.15 22.58 -11.07
C ASP A 299 1.38 21.88 -9.95
N ASN A 300 1.12 20.59 -10.12
CA ASN A 300 0.47 19.75 -9.10
C ASN A 300 1.21 19.80 -7.76
N TYR A 301 2.51 20.09 -7.79
CA TYR A 301 3.33 20.34 -6.63
C TYR A 301 2.82 21.54 -5.80
N SER A 302 2.44 22.65 -6.44
CA SER A 302 2.00 23.89 -5.77
C SER A 302 0.65 23.76 -5.06
N ILE A 303 -0.10 22.70 -5.36
CA ILE A 303 -1.37 22.37 -4.67
C ILE A 303 -1.07 21.68 -3.33
N LEU A 304 -0.02 20.86 -3.29
CA LEU A 304 0.33 20.04 -2.14
C LEU A 304 1.31 20.75 -1.20
N PHE A 305 2.03 21.74 -1.71
CA PHE A 305 3.08 22.46 -0.99
C PHE A 305 3.06 23.94 -1.35
N ASP A 306 3.27 24.80 -0.35
CA ASP A 306 3.54 26.22 -0.55
C ASP A 306 4.92 26.40 -1.20
N HIS A 307 4.95 26.29 -2.52
CA HIS A 307 6.16 26.25 -3.37
C HIS A 307 7.09 27.46 -3.21
N ARG A 308 6.59 28.60 -2.70
CA ARG A 308 7.40 29.77 -2.36
C ARG A 308 8.40 29.49 -1.24
N THR A 309 8.02 28.60 -0.32
CA THR A 309 8.84 28.20 0.83
C THR A 309 9.41 26.81 0.64
N PHE A 310 8.59 25.85 0.22
CA PHE A 310 8.97 24.46 0.04
C PHE A 310 9.29 24.21 -1.43
N LYS A 311 10.50 24.61 -1.85
CA LYS A 311 10.90 24.54 -3.25
C LYS A 311 10.99 23.10 -3.72
N ARG A 312 10.55 22.89 -4.96
CA ARG A 312 10.64 21.58 -5.61
C ARG A 312 12.08 21.24 -5.96
N GLU A 313 12.68 20.33 -5.20
CA GLU A 313 14.06 19.88 -5.35
C GLU A 313 14.14 18.34 -5.48
N SER A 314 15.28 17.81 -5.90
CA SER A 314 15.48 16.36 -5.96
C SER A 314 15.38 15.75 -4.56
N TRP A 315 14.67 14.63 -4.43
CA TRP A 315 14.48 13.91 -3.15
C TRP A 315 13.88 14.76 -2.01
N CYS A 316 13.07 15.77 -2.33
CA CYS A 316 12.49 16.66 -1.32
C CYS A 316 11.19 16.15 -0.67
N LEU A 317 10.63 15.04 -1.15
CA LEU A 317 9.39 14.46 -0.64
C LEU A 317 9.68 13.33 0.34
N LEU A 318 9.28 13.48 1.60
CA LEU A 318 9.38 12.46 2.63
C LEU A 318 8.05 11.71 2.75
N ASN A 319 8.05 10.41 2.44
CA ASN A 319 6.91 9.53 2.72
C ASN A 319 6.85 9.25 4.23
N ILE A 320 5.69 9.56 4.80
CA ILE A 320 5.44 9.46 6.24
C ILE A 320 4.26 8.54 6.52
N MET A 321 4.31 7.87 7.66
CA MET A 321 3.20 7.09 8.21
C MET A 321 2.71 7.73 9.49
N LEU A 322 1.40 7.98 9.58
CA LEU A 322 0.77 8.35 10.84
C LEU A 322 0.43 7.07 11.60
N VAL A 323 0.93 6.95 12.82
CA VAL A 323 0.66 5.81 13.71
C VAL A 323 -0.06 6.27 14.98
N GLU A 324 -0.89 5.40 15.54
CA GLU A 324 -1.52 5.58 16.85
C GLU A 324 -0.99 4.52 17.81
N TRP A 325 -0.34 4.97 18.88
CA TRP A 325 0.24 4.09 19.90
C TRP A 325 -0.83 3.56 20.85
N LYS A 326 -0.76 2.26 21.13
CA LYS A 326 -1.56 1.54 22.11
C LYS A 326 -0.62 0.78 23.04
N GLY A 327 -0.06 1.48 24.03
CA GLY A 327 1.00 0.93 24.88
C GLY A 327 2.33 0.86 24.14
N SER A 328 2.92 -0.34 24.03
CA SER A 328 4.22 -0.55 23.37
C SER A 328 4.14 -0.87 21.88
N GLU A 329 2.94 -0.91 21.32
CA GLU A 329 2.64 -1.26 19.93
C GLU A 329 1.84 -0.13 19.29
N ALA A 330 1.90 -0.03 17.97
CA ALA A 330 1.23 1.02 17.22
C ALA A 330 0.44 0.45 16.05
N GLU A 331 -0.69 1.08 15.75
CA GLU A 331 -1.43 0.82 14.52
C GLU A 331 -1.20 1.95 13.54
N ARG A 332 -0.95 1.59 12.29
CA ARG A 332 -0.98 2.51 11.17
C ARG A 332 -2.38 3.08 11.01
N VAL A 333 -2.47 4.41 11.05
CA VAL A 333 -3.70 5.16 10.79
C VAL A 333 -3.81 5.53 9.32
N THR A 334 -2.73 6.08 8.75
CA THR A 334 -2.66 6.47 7.33
C THR A 334 -1.21 6.72 6.93
N ILE A 335 -1.00 7.10 5.69
CA ILE A 335 0.29 7.57 5.14
C ILE A 335 0.10 8.92 4.47
N GLY A 336 1.20 9.56 4.11
CA GLY A 336 1.20 10.82 3.39
C GLY A 336 2.60 11.22 2.96
N GLN A 337 2.73 12.47 2.54
CA GLN A 337 4.02 13.07 2.22
C GLN A 337 4.17 14.42 2.91
N ILE A 338 5.39 14.71 3.35
CA ILE A 338 5.77 16.02 3.87
C ILE A 338 7.07 16.47 3.20
N HIS A 339 7.23 17.78 3.01
CA HIS A 339 8.47 18.32 2.50
C HIS A 339 9.61 18.14 3.51
N ILE A 340 10.79 17.73 3.05
CA ILE A 340 11.93 17.44 3.94
C ILE A 340 12.36 18.66 4.76
N ASP A 341 12.31 19.86 4.18
CA ASP A 341 12.61 21.11 4.92
C ASP A 341 11.63 21.39 6.05
N ALA A 342 10.37 21.00 5.91
CA ALA A 342 9.40 21.12 6.98
C ALA A 342 9.69 20.08 8.08
N TRP A 343 9.98 18.83 7.67
CA TRP A 343 10.36 17.76 8.60
C TRP A 343 11.60 18.11 9.43
N ASN A 344 12.62 18.70 8.81
CA ASN A 344 13.88 19.06 9.47
C ASN A 344 13.72 20.17 10.53
N LYS A 345 12.60 20.93 10.50
CA LYS A 345 12.27 21.92 11.52
C LYS A 345 11.58 21.31 12.74
N LEU A 346 11.11 20.07 12.64
CA LEU A 346 10.43 19.37 13.73
C LEU A 346 11.43 18.85 14.74
N LYS A 347 11.02 18.80 16.01
CA LYS A 347 11.73 18.00 17.02
C LYS A 347 11.47 16.53 16.71
N THR A 348 12.53 15.84 16.33
CA THR A 348 12.48 14.43 15.95
C THR A 348 13.26 13.55 16.92
N GLN A 349 12.90 12.27 16.96
CA GLN A 349 13.58 11.27 17.77
C GLN A 349 13.59 9.92 17.05
N ARG A 350 14.70 9.19 17.16
CA ARG A 350 14.81 7.82 16.62
C ARG A 350 14.22 6.85 17.64
N LYS A 351 13.33 5.97 17.17
CA LYS A 351 12.61 5.01 18.01
C LYS A 351 12.41 3.69 17.28
N ARG A 352 12.26 2.63 18.09
CA ARG A 352 11.77 1.34 17.63
C ARG A 352 10.26 1.37 17.46
N ILE A 353 9.80 1.19 16.23
CA ILE A 353 8.38 1.05 15.88
C ILE A 353 8.00 -0.41 15.93
N ARG A 354 6.81 -0.71 16.46
CA ARG A 354 6.23 -2.05 16.60
C ARG A 354 4.80 -2.02 16.05
N LEU A 355 4.63 -2.29 14.76
CA LEU A 355 3.34 -2.21 14.07
C LEU A 355 2.57 -3.53 14.15
N VAL A 356 1.30 -3.41 14.52
CA VAL A 356 0.30 -4.50 14.59
C VAL A 356 -0.91 -4.24 13.71
#